data_AF-A0A7X8VH14-F1
#
_entry.id   AF-A0A7X8VH14-F1
#
_cell.length_a   1.000
_cell.length_b   1.000
_cell.length_c   1.000
_cell.angle_alpha   90.00
_cell.angle_beta   90.00
_cell.angle_gamma   90.00
#
_symmetry.space_group_name_H-M   'P 1'
#
loop_
_entity.id
_entity.type
_entity.pdbx_description
1 polymer ?
#
loop_
_entity_poly.entity_id
_entity_poly.type
_entity_poly.pdbx_seq_one_letter_code
_entity_poly.pdbx_strand_id
1 'polypeptide(L)'
;MNAIITKTYMPPSFSEKKALRYAGCKAADEETIKLLRSCIAEAEDKLTYSICYGEFPLSINDGRCDFGVFAVQSANLAKNLAACDSVLIFAATVGVGIDRLIAKYGRISPTRSVMMDA
;
A
#
# COMPACT_ATOMS: atom_id res chain seq x y z
N MET A 1 22.46 -2.32 -16.33
CA MET A 1 21.11 -2.87 -16.55
C MET A 1 20.55 -3.13 -15.16
N ASN A 2 19.66 -2.27 -14.66
CA ASN A 2 19.20 -2.37 -13.27
C ASN A 2 18.20 -3.53 -13.19
N ALA A 3 18.55 -4.57 -12.43
CA ALA A 3 17.69 -5.74 -12.29
C ALA A 3 16.49 -5.38 -11.40
N ILE A 4 15.28 -5.61 -11.92
CA ILE A 4 14.06 -5.51 -11.13
C ILE A 4 13.81 -6.88 -10.49
N ILE A 5 13.77 -6.92 -9.17
CA ILE A 5 13.50 -8.12 -8.38
C ILE A 5 12.02 -8.13 -8.04
N THR A 6 11.34 -9.25 -8.32
CA THR A 6 9.93 -9.47 -7.96
C THR A 6 9.83 -10.62 -6.97
N LYS A 7 9.03 -10.46 -5.93
CA LYS A 7 8.84 -11.47 -4.87
C LYS A 7 7.39 -11.50 -4.40
N THR A 8 6.94 -12.67 -3.98
CA THR A 8 5.64 -12.87 -3.31
C THR A 8 5.91 -13.39 -1.90
N TYR A 9 5.13 -12.90 -0.94
CA TYR A 9 5.29 -13.21 0.48
C TYR A 9 4.02 -13.80 1.06
N MET A 10 4.18 -14.43 2.23
CA MET A 10 3.05 -14.78 3.10
C MET A 10 2.39 -13.49 3.64
N PRO A 11 1.11 -13.57 4.06
CA PRO A 11 0.41 -12.43 4.63
C PRO A 11 1.19 -11.77 5.78
N PRO A 12 1.35 -10.44 5.80
CA PRO A 12 1.96 -9.74 6.91
C PRO A 12 1.01 -9.71 8.11
N SER A 13 1.51 -9.28 9.27
CA SER A 13 0.66 -9.07 10.43
C SER A 13 -0.36 -7.96 10.17
N PHE A 14 -1.64 -8.25 10.41
CA PHE A 14 -2.75 -7.31 10.25
C PHE A 14 -3.09 -6.63 11.57
N SER A 15 -3.37 -5.32 11.54
CA SER A 15 -3.72 -4.54 12.74
C SER A 15 -5.17 -4.07 12.67
N GLU A 16 -6.07 -4.76 13.39
CA GLU A 16 -7.49 -4.37 13.51
C GLU A 16 -7.64 -2.91 13.95
N LYS A 17 -6.79 -2.44 14.88
CA LYS A 17 -6.79 -1.05 15.34
C LYS A 17 -6.52 -0.04 14.22
N LYS A 18 -5.61 -0.34 13.29
CA LYS A 18 -5.33 0.54 12.15
C LYS A 18 -6.47 0.51 11.15
N ALA A 19 -6.99 -0.67 10.82
CA ALA A 19 -8.14 -0.81 9.93
C ALA A 19 -9.37 -0.04 10.43
N LEU A 20 -9.72 -0.19 11.72
CA LEU A 20 -10.80 0.60 12.35
C LEU A 20 -10.52 2.11 12.29
N ARG A 21 -9.27 2.54 12.49
CA ARG A 21 -8.89 3.95 12.38
C ARG A 21 -9.10 4.48 10.95
N TYR A 22 -8.72 3.72 9.92
CA TYR A 22 -8.91 4.10 8.51
C TYR A 22 -10.38 4.07 8.10
N ALA A 23 -11.16 3.11 8.63
CA ALA A 23 -12.62 3.07 8.47
C ALA A 23 -13.35 4.20 9.22
N GLY A 24 -12.65 5.02 10.01
CA GLY A 24 -13.24 6.13 10.80
C GLY A 24 -13.85 5.71 12.15
N CYS A 25 -13.76 4.44 12.52
CA CYS A 25 -14.31 3.85 13.73
C CYS A 25 -13.32 3.96 14.91
N LYS A 26 -13.20 5.14 15.53
CA LYS A 26 -12.27 5.36 16.68
C LYS A 26 -12.68 4.61 17.95
N ALA A 27 -13.98 4.43 18.18
CA ALA A 27 -14.56 3.70 19.30
C ALA A 27 -15.53 2.65 18.73
N ALA A 28 -14.97 1.61 18.12
CA ALA A 28 -15.74 0.53 17.53
C ALA A 28 -16.42 -0.29 18.63
N ASP A 29 -17.71 -0.54 18.47
CA ASP A 29 -18.46 -1.48 19.29
C ASP A 29 -18.21 -2.93 18.81
N GLU A 30 -18.79 -3.88 19.55
CA GLU A 30 -18.64 -5.30 19.28
C GLU A 30 -19.18 -5.68 17.88
N GLU A 31 -20.24 -5.03 17.40
CA GLU A 31 -20.79 -5.28 16.07
C GLU A 31 -19.84 -4.82 14.96
N THR A 32 -19.23 -3.64 15.12
CA THR A 32 -18.24 -3.10 14.19
C THR A 32 -16.99 -3.99 14.11
N ILE A 33 -16.52 -4.49 15.26
CA ILE A 33 -15.38 -5.41 15.32
C ILE A 33 -15.72 -6.74 14.62
N LYS A 34 -16.91 -7.29 14.85
CA LYS A 34 -17.39 -8.49 14.16
C LYS A 34 -17.49 -8.29 12.65
N LEU A 35 -17.98 -7.12 12.22
CA LEU A 35 -18.07 -6.78 10.80
C LEU A 35 -16.67 -6.77 10.17
N LEU A 36 -15.70 -6.08 10.80
CA LEU A 36 -14.32 -6.03 10.32
C LEU A 36 -13.72 -7.44 10.20
N ARG A 37 -13.82 -8.26 11.26
CA ARG A 37 -13.31 -9.65 11.23
C ARG A 37 -13.96 -10.49 10.14
N SER A 38 -15.25 -10.32 9.90
CA SER A 38 -15.94 -11.00 8.80
C SER A 38 -15.44 -10.55 7.42
N CYS A 39 -15.01 -9.29 7.28
CA CYS A 39 -14.44 -8.77 6.04
C CYS A 39 -13.02 -9.30 5.82
N ILE A 40 -12.20 -9.33 6.88
CA ILE A 40 -10.84 -9.90 6.84
C ILE A 40 -10.87 -11.36 6.42
N ALA A 41 -11.73 -12.16 7.05
CA ALA A 41 -11.87 -13.59 6.74
C ALA A 41 -12.33 -13.84 5.29
N GLU A 42 -13.17 -12.97 4.72
CA GLU A 42 -13.57 -13.06 3.31
C GLU A 42 -12.48 -12.57 2.36
N ALA A 43 -11.61 -11.65 2.78
CA ALA A 43 -10.53 -11.13 1.95
C ALA A 43 -9.33 -12.08 1.88
N GLU A 44 -9.03 -12.82 2.95
CA GLU A 44 -7.79 -13.57 3.14
C GLU A 44 -7.39 -14.46 1.94
N ASP A 45 -8.35 -15.20 1.36
CA ASP A 45 -8.12 -16.11 0.23
C ASP A 45 -7.99 -15.41 -1.14
N LYS A 46 -8.25 -14.10 -1.20
CA LYS A 46 -8.21 -13.28 -2.41
C LYS A 46 -7.00 -12.36 -2.46
N LEU A 47 -6.22 -12.27 -1.38
CA LEU A 47 -5.05 -11.40 -1.30
C LEU A 47 -3.79 -12.12 -1.82
N THR A 48 -2.99 -11.40 -2.58
CA THR A 48 -1.67 -11.84 -3.06
C THR A 48 -0.66 -10.75 -2.78
N TYR A 49 0.27 -11.03 -1.85
CA TYR A 49 1.24 -10.05 -1.38
C TYR A 49 2.49 -10.07 -2.25
N SER A 50 2.46 -9.29 -3.33
CA SER A 50 3.57 -9.19 -4.28
C SER A 50 4.26 -7.83 -4.17
N ILE A 51 5.58 -7.85 -4.26
CA ILE A 51 6.43 -6.66 -4.34
C ILE A 51 7.32 -6.73 -5.55
N CYS A 52 7.72 -5.58 -6.07
CA CYS A 52 8.88 -5.46 -6.92
C CYS A 52 9.75 -4.27 -6.50
N TYR A 53 11.06 -4.39 -6.70
CA TYR A 53 11.98 -3.31 -6.43
C TYR A 53 13.21 -3.37 -7.33
N GLY A 54 13.85 -2.22 -7.51
CA GLY A 54 15.12 -2.09 -8.20
C GLY A 54 15.93 -0.94 -7.63
N GLU A 55 17.24 -1.03 -7.70
CA GLU A 55 18.16 0.05 -7.36
C GLU A 55 18.41 0.92 -8.60
N PHE A 56 18.37 2.24 -8.42
CA PHE A 56 18.52 3.22 -9.50
C PHE A 56 19.49 4.33 -9.09
N PRO A 57 20.26 4.87 -10.04
CA PRO A 57 21.12 6.01 -9.76
C PRO A 57 20.27 7.23 -9.40
N LEU A 58 20.80 8.06 -8.50
CA LEU A 58 20.19 9.31 -8.11
C LEU A 58 21.12 10.46 -8.49
N SER A 59 20.55 11.50 -9.10
CA SER A 59 21.23 12.79 -9.24
C SER A 59 20.31 13.92 -8.82
N ILE A 60 20.87 14.91 -8.13
CA ILE A 60 20.13 16.05 -7.60
C ILE A 60 20.77 17.33 -8.14
N ASN A 61 20.00 18.10 -8.91
CA ASN A 61 20.45 19.37 -9.49
C ASN A 61 19.36 20.43 -9.28
N ASP A 62 19.67 21.57 -8.67
CA ASP A 62 18.74 22.68 -8.43
C ASP A 62 17.37 22.26 -7.85
N GLY A 63 17.38 21.32 -6.89
CA GLY A 63 16.17 20.80 -6.25
C GLY A 63 15.34 19.83 -7.10
N ARG A 64 15.81 19.48 -8.30
CA ARG A 64 15.29 18.39 -9.14
C ARG A 64 16.01 17.09 -8.77
N CYS A 65 15.24 16.10 -8.34
CA CYS A 65 15.73 14.74 -8.10
C CYS A 65 15.46 13.90 -9.35
N ASP A 66 16.50 13.35 -9.96
CA ASP A 66 16.42 12.45 -11.11
C ASP A 66 16.83 11.04 -10.69
N PHE A 67 15.95 10.08 -10.92
CA PHE A 67 16.09 8.67 -10.54
C PHE A 67 16.43 7.77 -11.74
N GLY A 68 16.81 8.37 -12.88
CA GLY A 68 17.10 7.68 -14.14
C GLY A 68 15.87 7.17 -14.90
N VAL A 69 14.76 6.88 -14.21
CA VAL A 69 13.49 6.45 -14.80
C VAL A 69 12.39 7.52 -14.77
N PHE A 70 12.49 8.46 -13.83
CA PHE A 70 11.63 9.64 -13.73
C PHE A 70 12.36 10.73 -12.93
N ALA A 71 11.84 11.96 -12.98
CA ALA A 71 12.37 13.07 -12.21
C ALA A 71 11.26 13.84 -11.49
N VAL A 72 11.57 14.40 -10.32
CA VAL A 72 10.65 15.17 -9.48
C VAL A 72 11.30 16.46 -9.01
N GLN A 73 10.60 17.58 -9.15
CA GLN A 73 11.01 18.85 -8.55
C GLN A 73 10.49 18.92 -7.11
N SER A 74 11.37 18.89 -6.12
CA SER A 74 10.98 19.00 -4.71
C SER A 74 12.18 19.32 -3.82
N ALA A 75 12.17 20.50 -3.21
CA ALA A 75 13.21 20.91 -2.27
C ALA A 75 13.29 20.00 -1.03
N ASN A 76 12.14 19.53 -0.53
CA ASN A 76 12.09 18.63 0.62
C ASN A 76 12.68 17.25 0.27
N LEU A 77 12.37 16.72 -0.91
CA LEU A 77 12.90 15.43 -1.34
C LEU A 77 14.40 15.53 -1.62
N ALA A 78 14.84 16.58 -2.29
CA ALA A 78 16.25 16.84 -2.54
C ALA A 78 17.06 16.92 -1.24
N LYS A 79 16.53 17.61 -0.21
CA LYS A 79 17.17 17.65 1.11
C LYS A 79 17.28 16.28 1.76
N ASN A 80 16.24 15.45 1.67
CA ASN A 80 16.24 14.11 2.27
C ASN A 80 17.19 13.13 1.57
N LEU A 81 17.53 13.40 0.30
CA LEU A 81 18.34 12.52 -0.53
C LEU A 81 19.73 13.09 -0.87
N ALA A 82 20.11 14.24 -0.29
CA ALA A 82 21.31 15.00 -0.67
C ALA A 82 22.63 14.24 -0.52
N ALA A 83 22.68 13.20 0.31
CA ALA A 83 23.87 12.38 0.57
C ALA A 83 23.72 10.95 0.02
N CYS A 84 22.81 10.73 -0.93
CA CYS A 84 22.55 9.42 -1.53
C CYS A 84 22.99 9.41 -3.00
N ASP A 85 23.70 8.35 -3.40
CA ASP A 85 24.12 8.13 -4.79
C ASP A 85 23.15 7.22 -5.58
N SER A 86 22.34 6.44 -4.85
CA SER A 86 21.33 5.54 -5.41
C SER A 86 20.08 5.51 -4.53
N VAL A 87 18.98 5.05 -5.12
CA VAL A 87 17.70 4.83 -4.44
C VAL A 87 17.13 3.46 -4.76
N LEU A 88 16.36 2.91 -3.82
CA LEU A 88 15.49 1.77 -4.08
C LEU A 88 14.10 2.28 -4.47
N ILE A 89 13.69 2.00 -5.71
CA ILE A 89 12.30 2.19 -6.14
C ILE A 89 11.56 0.90 -5.82
N PHE A 90 10.48 1.01 -5.07
CA PHE A 90 9.71 -0.11 -4.54
C PHE A 90 8.22 0.06 -4.87
N ALA A 91 7.58 -1.03 -5.27
CA ALA A 91 6.13 -1.13 -5.41
C ALA A 91 5.62 -2.40 -4.73
N ALA A 92 4.45 -2.30 -4.10
CA ALA A 92 3.78 -3.42 -3.44
C ALA A 92 2.29 -3.42 -3.79
N THR A 93 1.70 -4.61 -3.86
CA THR A 93 0.27 -4.81 -4.03
C THR A 93 -0.20 -6.01 -3.24
N VAL A 94 -1.47 -5.98 -2.81
CA VAL A 94 -2.19 -7.13 -2.26
C VAL A 94 -3.01 -7.86 -3.34
N GLY A 95 -2.80 -7.52 -4.60
CA GLY A 95 -3.49 -8.10 -5.76
C GLY A 95 -4.88 -7.50 -5.99
N VAL A 96 -5.44 -7.78 -7.16
CA VAL A 96 -6.76 -7.25 -7.61
C VAL A 96 -7.96 -7.88 -6.89
N GLY A 97 -7.73 -8.91 -6.07
CA GLY A 97 -8.81 -9.63 -5.38
C GLY A 97 -9.60 -8.73 -4.43
N ILE A 98 -8.92 -7.81 -3.74
CA ILE A 98 -9.58 -6.85 -2.85
C ILE A 98 -10.43 -5.83 -3.62
N ASP A 99 -9.94 -5.33 -4.75
CA ASP A 99 -10.68 -4.37 -5.58
C ASP A 99 -12.02 -4.94 -6.06
N ARG A 100 -12.05 -6.26 -6.36
CA ARG A 100 -13.28 -6.97 -6.71
C ARG A 100 -14.27 -7.02 -5.55
N LEU A 101 -13.79 -7.23 -4.32
CA LEU A 101 -14.64 -7.19 -3.12
C LEU A 101 -15.17 -5.79 -2.86
N ILE A 102 -14.31 -4.76 -2.92
CA ILE A 102 -14.71 -3.35 -2.75
C ILE A 102 -15.78 -2.98 -3.78
N ALA A 103 -15.56 -3.32 -5.07
CA ALA A 103 -16.53 -3.03 -6.13
C ALA A 103 -17.86 -3.80 -5.99
N LYS A 104 -17.82 -5.04 -5.48
CA LYS A 104 -19.02 -5.83 -5.14
C LYS A 104 -19.78 -5.14 -4.01
N TYR A 105 -19.11 -4.88 -2.88
CA TYR A 105 -19.73 -4.33 -1.68
C TYR A 105 -20.16 -2.88 -1.83
N GLY A 106 -19.51 -2.08 -2.68
CA GLY A 106 -19.97 -0.74 -3.03
C GLY A 106 -21.40 -0.70 -3.61
N ARG A 107 -21.91 -1.83 -4.15
CA ARG A 107 -23.29 -1.94 -4.67
C ARG A 107 -24.29 -2.55 -3.70
N ILE A 108 -23.84 -3.37 -2.73
CA ILE A 108 -24.73 -4.18 -1.88
C ILE A 108 -24.63 -3.84 -0.39
N SER A 109 -23.52 -3.27 0.07
CA SER A 109 -23.30 -2.87 1.45
C SER A 109 -22.16 -1.84 1.53
N PRO A 110 -22.49 -0.53 1.56
CA PRO A 110 -21.48 0.52 1.68
C PRO A 110 -20.56 0.34 2.89
N THR A 111 -21.09 -0.12 4.02
CA THR A 111 -20.30 -0.37 5.24
C THR A 111 -19.25 -1.47 5.03
N ARG A 112 -19.59 -2.58 4.36
CA ARG A 112 -18.58 -3.62 4.02
C ARG A 112 -17.56 -3.09 3.02
N SER A 113 -17.97 -2.25 2.07
CA SER A 113 -17.04 -1.64 1.12
C SER A 113 -15.96 -0.83 1.83
N VAL A 114 -16.35 0.00 2.80
CA VAL A 114 -15.41 0.79 3.61
C VAL A 114 -14.49 -0.11 4.43
N MET A 115 -15.03 -1.18 5.03
CA MET A 115 -14.22 -2.13 5.82
C MET A 115 -13.21 -2.93 4.99
N MET A 116 -13.49 -3.15 3.70
CA MET A 116 -12.57 -3.85 2.78
C MET A 116 -11.48 -2.93 2.23
N ASP A 117 -11.75 -1.62 2.15
CA ASP A 117 -10.81 -0.60 1.66
C ASP A 117 -9.83 -0.13 2.75
N ALA A 118 -10.19 -0.30 4.02
CA ALA A 118 -9.46 0.17 5.20
C ALA A 118 -8.30 -0.74 5.65
#